data_AF-A0A957LDB1-F1
#
_entry.id   AF-A0A957LDB1-F1
#
_cell.length_a   1.000
_cell.length_b   1.000
_cell.length_c   1.000
_cell.angle_alpha   90.00
_cell.angle_beta   90.00
_cell.angle_gamma   90.00
#
_symmetry.space_group_name_H-M   'P 1'
#
loop_
_entity.id
_entity.type
_entity.pdbx_description
1 polymer ?
#
loop_
_entity_poly.entity_id
_entity_poly.type
_entity_poly.pdbx_seq_one_letter_code
_entity_poly.pdbx_strand_id
1 'polypeptide(L)' 'MLTHQQLLDALPHCLDKTDFPSLGQKYDGKVRDVYLQDGRRVLITTDRVSAFDRILGLIPYKGQVLNQL' A
#
# COMPACT_ATOMS: atom_id res chain seq x y z
N MET A 1 2.84 -3.42 21.08
CA MET A 1 3.80 -2.41 20.57
C MET A 1 4.86 -3.15 19.77
N LEU A 2 5.23 -2.65 18.59
CA LEU A 2 6.32 -3.22 17.79
C LEU A 2 7.68 -2.78 18.36
N THR A 3 8.67 -3.67 18.32
CA THR A 3 10.05 -3.34 18.68
C THR A 3 10.79 -2.72 17.49
N HIS A 4 11.91 -2.04 17.76
CA HIS A 4 12.77 -1.51 16.70
C HIS A 4 13.27 -2.61 15.75
N GLN A 5 13.65 -3.78 16.29
CA GLN A 5 14.08 -4.91 15.46
C GLN A 5 12.96 -5.40 14.54
N GLN A 6 11.73 -5.52 15.05
CA GLN A 6 10.57 -5.92 14.24
C GLN A 6 10.28 -4.93 13.10
N LEU A 7 10.58 -3.63 13.30
CA LEU A 7 10.45 -2.64 12.23
C LEU A 7 11.54 -2.79 11.18
N LEU A 8 12.79 -3.04 11.60
CA LEU A 8 13.91 -3.28 10.67
C LEU A 8 13.68 -4.55 9.84
N ASP A 9 13.25 -5.63 10.48
CA ASP A 9 12.97 -6.92 9.83
C ASP A 9 11.83 -6.80 8.81
N ALA A 10 10.91 -5.85 9.02
CA ALA A 10 9.77 -5.61 8.13
C ALA A 10 10.11 -4.75 6.91
N LEU A 11 11.25 -4.04 6.90
CA LEU A 11 11.62 -3.15 5.79
C LEU A 11 11.57 -3.83 4.41
N PRO A 12 12.11 -5.06 4.21
CA PRO A 12 12.07 -5.74 2.91
C PRO A 12 10.66 -6.18 2.50
N HIS A 13 9.71 -6.17 3.43
CA HIS A 13 8.34 -6.65 3.24
C HIS A 13 7.32 -5.52 3.06
N CYS A 14 7.77 -4.27 2.97
CA CYS A 14 6.89 -3.13 2.68
C CYS A 14 6.16 -3.32 1.34
N LEU A 15 4.86 -3.09 1.34
CA LEU A 15 4.05 -3.13 0.12
C LEU A 15 4.17 -1.81 -0.64
N ASP A 16 5.01 -1.77 -1.68
CA ASP A 16 5.12 -0.62 -2.59
C ASP A 16 3.99 -0.60 -3.62
N LYS A 17 3.84 -1.70 -4.36
CA LYS A 17 2.90 -1.87 -5.46
C LYS A 17 2.38 -3.31 -5.50
N THR A 18 1.24 -3.47 -6.15
CA THR A 18 0.59 -4.75 -6.40
C THR A 18 0.46 -5.01 -7.90
N ASP A 19 0.36 -6.30 -8.26
CA ASP A 19 0.05 -6.71 -9.61
C ASP A 19 -0.86 -7.94 -9.58
N PHE A 20 -2.17 -7.67 -9.60
CA PHE A 20 -3.20 -8.70 -9.58
C PHE A 20 -4.08 -8.58 -10.82
N PRO A 21 -3.67 -9.17 -11.97
CA PRO A 21 -4.46 -9.12 -13.20
C PRO A 21 -5.88 -9.67 -13.05
N SER A 22 -6.07 -10.61 -12.13
CA SER A 22 -7.38 -11.19 -11.81
C SER A 22 -8.38 -10.22 -11.19
N LEU A 23 -7.93 -9.05 -10.70
CA LEU A 23 -8.80 -8.01 -10.14
C LEU A 23 -9.26 -6.98 -11.17
N GLY A 24 -8.89 -7.15 -12.44
CA GLY A 24 -9.29 -6.27 -13.54
C GLY A 24 -8.31 -5.11 -13.76
N GLN A 25 -8.81 -3.99 -14.30
CA GLN A 25 -7.96 -2.87 -14.71
C GLN A 25 -7.32 -2.20 -13.50
N LYS A 26 -5.99 -2.16 -13.47
CA LYS A 26 -5.21 -1.48 -12.43
C LYS A 26 -5.07 0.02 -12.71
N TYR A 27 -5.16 0.83 -11.65
CA TYR A 27 -4.78 2.23 -11.59
C TYR A 27 -3.91 2.48 -10.35
N ASP A 28 -2.71 3.05 -10.57
CA ASP A 28 -1.77 3.40 -9.49
C ASP A 28 -2.11 4.79 -8.92
N GLY A 29 -2.60 4.82 -7.68
CA GLY A 29 -2.72 6.05 -6.90
C GLY A 29 -1.44 6.35 -6.11
N LYS A 30 -1.40 7.48 -5.39
CA LYS A 30 -0.23 7.86 -4.56
C LYS A 30 0.08 6.86 -3.43
N VAL A 31 -0.98 6.34 -2.77
CA VAL A 31 -0.86 5.47 -1.58
C VAL A 31 -1.77 4.25 -1.61
N ARG A 32 -2.56 4.09 -2.69
CA ARG A 32 -3.43 2.95 -2.91
C ARG A 32 -3.33 2.50 -4.35
N ASP A 33 -3.31 1.18 -4.55
CA ASP A 33 -3.54 0.60 -5.85
C ASP A 33 -5.03 0.32 -5.98
N VAL A 34 -5.60 0.67 -7.13
CA VAL A 34 -7.03 0.56 -7.41
C VAL A 34 -7.22 -0.44 -8.53
N TYR A 35 -8.14 -1.38 -8.32
CA TYR A 35 -8.55 -2.32 -9.35
C TYR A 35 -10.05 -2.16 -9.62
N LEU A 36 -10.41 -2.10 -10.90
CA LEU A 36 -11.80 -1.99 -11.36
C LEU A 36 -12.28 -3.35 -11.87
N GLN A 37 -13.37 -3.84 -11.27
CA GLN A 37 -13.98 -5.12 -11.60
C GLN A 37 -15.50 -5.00 -11.60
N ASP A 38 -16.14 -5.14 -12.76
CA ASP A 38 -17.60 -5.26 -12.90
C ASP A 38 -18.43 -4.29 -12.04
N GLY A 39 -18.14 -2.99 -12.17
CA GLY A 39 -18.83 -1.94 -11.41
C GLY A 39 -18.40 -1.81 -9.94
N ARG A 40 -17.46 -2.63 -9.46
CA ARG A 40 -16.83 -2.55 -8.15
C ARG A 40 -15.42 -2.00 -8.24
N ARG A 41 -14.94 -1.45 -7.13
CA ARG A 41 -13.54 -1.01 -6.96
C ARG A 41 -12.92 -1.75 -5.79
N VAL A 42 -11.79 -2.39 -6.03
CA VAL A 42 -10.94 -2.95 -4.98
C VAL A 42 -9.83 -1.93 -4.71
N LEU A 43 -9.71 -1.50 -3.47
CA LEU A 43 -8.70 -0.54 -3.02
C LEU A 43 -7.70 -1.30 -2.15
N ILE A 44 -6.44 -1.36 -2.57
CA ILE A 44 -5.37 -1.96 -1.78
C ILE A 44 -4.52 -0.83 -1.19
N THR A 45 -4.55 -0.68 0.13
CA THR A 45 -3.75 0.33 0.82
C THR A 45 -2.29 -0.12 0.93
N THR A 46 -1.38 0.68 0.38
CA THR A 46 0.07 0.39 0.33
C THR A 46 0.82 1.07 1.48
N ASP A 47 2.08 0.68 1.68
CA ASP A 47 2.98 1.29 2.68
C ASP A 47 3.60 2.61 2.20
N ARG A 48 3.37 3.01 0.94
CA ARG A 48 3.82 4.28 0.38
C ARG A 48 3.36 5.47 1.20
N VAL A 49 4.29 6.35 1.55
CA VAL A 49 3.99 7.66 2.15
C VAL A 49 4.24 8.76 1.12
N SER A 50 3.33 9.73 1.06
CA SER A 50 3.44 10.86 0.13
C SER A 50 3.28 12.20 0.86
N ALA A 51 4.06 13.20 0.47
CA ALA A 51 3.88 14.59 0.86
C ALA A 51 4.38 15.51 -0.27
N PHE A 52 3.87 16.75 -0.33
CA PHE A 52 4.24 17.73 -1.37
C PHE A 52 4.11 17.16 -2.80
N ASP A 53 3.03 16.43 -3.05
CA ASP A 53 2.75 15.75 -4.32
C ASP A 53 3.80 14.74 -4.80
N ARG A 54 4.67 14.24 -3.91
CA ARG A 54 5.66 13.20 -4.22
C ARG A 54 5.54 12.00 -3.28
N ILE A 55 5.87 10.83 -3.80
CA ILE A 55 6.09 9.63 -2.98
C ILE A 55 7.48 9.77 -2.34
N LEU A 56 7.54 9.71 -1.01
CA LEU A 56 8.78 9.89 -0.25
C LEU A 56 9.48 8.56 0.08
N GLY A 57 8.72 7.47 0.11
CA GLY A 57 9.23 6.15 0.47
C GLY A 57 8.13 5.26 1.03
N LEU A 58 8.54 4.24 1.77
CA LEU A 58 7.66 3.24 2.38
C LEU A 58 7.79 3.29 3.90
N ILE A 59 6.69 3.07 4.61
CA ILE A 59 6.65 2.93 6.07
C ILE A 59 6.08 1.55 6.38
N PRO A 60 6.84 0.63 7.01
CA PRO A 60 6.34 -0.70 7.37
C PRO A 60 5.02 -0.62 8.15
N TYR A 61 4.07 -1.50 7.78
CA TYR A 61 2.75 -1.62 8.41
C TYR A 61 1.81 -0.42 8.27
N LYS A 62 2.20 0.65 7.56
CA LYS A 62 1.34 1.84 7.39
C LYS A 62 0.05 1.47 6.65
N GLY A 63 0.17 0.70 5.58
CA GLY A 63 -0.98 0.24 4.80
C GLY A 63 -1.94 -0.60 5.64
N GLN A 64 -1.39 -1.48 6.48
CA GLN A 64 -2.16 -2.33 7.40
C GLN A 64 -2.96 -1.49 8.40
N VAL A 65 -2.31 -0.54 9.08
CA VAL A 65 -2.98 0.32 10.07
C VAL A 65 -4.07 1.15 9.40
N LEU A 66 -3.78 1.78 8.26
CA LEU A 66 -4.75 2.64 7.57
C LEU A 66 -5.92 1.88 6.94
N ASN A 67 -5.77 0.58 6.68
CA ASN A 67 -6.86 -0.25 6.16
C ASN A 67 -7.83 -0.72 7.25
N GLN A 68 -7.44 -0.61 8.53
CA GLN A 68 -8.25 -1.01 9.68
C GLN A 68 -9.01 0.17 10.33
N LEU A 69 -8.76 1.40 9.86
CA LEU A 69 -9.48 2.61 10.25
C LEU A 69 -10.66 2.86 9.31
#